data_AF-A0A2G2B736-F1
#
_entry.id   AF-A0A2G2B736-F1
#
_cell.length_a   1.000
_cell.length_b   1.000
_cell.length_c   1.000
_cell.angle_alpha   90.00
_cell.angle_beta   90.00
_cell.angle_gamma   90.00
#
_symmetry.space_group_name_H-M   'P 1'
#
loop_
_entity.id
_entity.type
_entity.pdbx_description
1 polymer ?
#
loop_
_entity_poly.entity_id
_entity_poly.type
_entity_poly.pdbx_seq_one_letter_code
_entity_poly.pdbx_strand_id
1 'polypeptide(L)'
;MLTFYVSKLSGPLDYTTQDNPHIAEEPMKPTTLIRTLGILRKTHSLLGVFIFPLVLVAGFTGFYLNHSSSLFSFLASQEYDESQFVTWSDVVPTTVTSASALANTIWPKSEITRLFRKDYHNRPSYFVETPDGTLIVSRETGHYFVKTGFTRTTYAPDGELINKKFYWGALFKSLHVRGWPSDRFGTLLGDITSIALMLFAISGAIVWWTPRIRRLRRKS
;
A
#
# COMPACT_ATOMS: atom_id res chain seq x y z
N MET A 1 29.58 1.00 -19.55
CA MET A 1 30.35 -0.18 -19.13
C MET A 1 31.71 0.34 -18.65
N LEU A 2 31.91 0.52 -17.34
CA LEU A 2 33.07 1.21 -16.78
C LEU A 2 33.92 0.18 -16.01
N THR A 3 35.07 -0.14 -16.57
CA THR A 3 36.04 -1.10 -16.05
C THR A 3 36.97 -0.38 -15.07
N PHE A 4 36.87 -0.69 -13.77
CA PHE A 4 37.80 -0.17 -12.76
C PHE A 4 39.10 -0.99 -12.74
N TYR A 5 40.22 -0.32 -12.99
CA TYR A 5 41.58 -0.82 -12.94
C TYR A 5 42.02 -0.93 -11.47
N VAL A 6 42.28 -2.15 -10.96
CA VAL A 6 42.92 -2.38 -9.66
C VAL A 6 44.39 -2.69 -9.91
N SER A 7 45.27 -1.70 -9.77
CA SER A 7 46.71 -1.91 -9.85
C SER A 7 47.22 -2.55 -8.55
N LYS A 8 47.65 -3.79 -8.69
CA LYS A 8 48.27 -4.65 -7.68
C LYS A 8 49.71 -4.15 -7.43
N LEU A 9 49.95 -3.47 -6.31
CA LEU A 9 51.31 -3.16 -5.84
C LEU A 9 51.81 -4.35 -5.00
N SER A 10 52.54 -5.27 -5.66
CA SER A 10 53.29 -6.34 -5.01
C SER A 10 54.76 -5.93 -4.95
N GLY A 11 55.19 -5.38 -3.81
CA GLY A 11 56.61 -5.27 -3.44
C GLY A 11 56.93 -6.29 -2.35
N PRO A 12 58.13 -6.91 -2.35
CA PRO A 12 58.55 -7.81 -1.28
C PRO A 12 58.88 -6.97 -0.03
N LEU A 13 58.15 -7.20 1.05
CA LEU A 13 58.49 -6.68 2.37
C LEU A 13 59.52 -7.63 2.99
N ASP A 14 60.78 -7.21 3.01
CA ASP A 14 61.84 -7.81 3.81
C ASP A 14 61.48 -7.62 5.29
N TYR A 15 60.96 -8.67 5.91
CA TYR A 15 60.67 -8.70 7.34
C TYR A 15 61.87 -9.33 8.04
N THR A 16 62.84 -8.50 8.42
CA THR A 16 63.86 -8.92 9.39
C THR A 16 63.16 -9.17 10.73
N THR A 17 63.01 -10.45 11.06
CA THR A 17 62.49 -10.96 12.32
C THR A 17 63.40 -10.50 13.46
N GLN A 18 63.04 -9.38 14.09
CA GLN A 18 63.63 -8.97 15.34
C GLN A 18 62.92 -9.77 16.45
N ASP A 19 63.59 -10.80 16.96
CA ASP A 19 63.17 -11.59 18.12
C ASP A 19 63.04 -10.68 19.34
N ASN A 20 61.83 -10.14 19.51
CA ASN A 20 61.46 -9.36 20.67
C ASN A 20 60.87 -10.37 21.69
N PRO A 21 61.47 -10.54 22.88
CA PRO A 21 61.02 -11.52 23.86
C PRO A 21 59.55 -11.28 24.21
N HIS A 22 58.77 -12.35 24.07
CA HIS A 22 57.34 -12.47 24.37
C HIS A 22 56.89 -11.66 25.60
N ILE A 23 56.51 -10.40 25.39
CA ILE A 23 55.49 -9.77 26.22
C ILE A 23 54.18 -10.35 25.69
N ALA A 24 53.63 -11.33 26.40
CA ALA A 24 52.28 -11.80 26.15
C ALA A 24 51.34 -10.60 26.39
N GLU A 25 51.05 -9.84 25.34
CA GLU A 25 50.04 -8.80 25.38
C GLU A 25 48.72 -9.49 25.71
N GLU A 26 48.24 -9.32 26.96
CA GLU A 26 46.92 -9.80 27.34
C GLU A 26 45.90 -9.24 26.34
N PRO A 27 44.98 -10.09 25.82
CA PRO A 27 44.02 -9.66 24.82
C PRO A 27 43.20 -8.50 25.39
N MET A 28 43.48 -7.29 24.88
CA MET A 28 42.86 -6.06 25.35
C MET A 28 41.34 -6.19 25.22
N LYS A 29 40.65 -6.34 26.36
CA LYS A 29 39.19 -6.52 26.38
C LYS A 29 38.55 -5.36 25.62
N PRO A 30 37.70 -5.63 24.61
CA PRO A 30 37.05 -4.56 23.85
C PRO A 30 36.32 -3.65 24.84
N THR A 31 36.70 -2.37 24.83
CA THR A 31 36.08 -1.37 25.69
C THR A 31 34.56 -1.44 25.53
N THR A 32 33.83 -1.36 26.64
CA THR A 32 32.36 -1.49 26.72
C THR A 32 31.65 -0.70 25.62
N LEU A 33 32.17 0.49 25.29
CA LEU A 33 31.69 1.37 24.23
C LEU A 33 31.72 0.76 22.81
N ILE A 34 32.76 0.00 22.45
CA ILE A 34 32.84 -0.67 21.14
C ILE A 34 31.76 -1.74 21.02
N ARG A 35 31.55 -2.51 22.09
CA ARG A 35 30.50 -3.53 22.15
C ARG A 35 29.11 -2.90 22.06
N THR A 36 28.86 -1.82 22.80
CA THR A 36 27.57 -1.10 22.76
C THR A 36 27.26 -0.53 21.38
N LEU A 37 28.24 0.07 20.70
CA LEU A 37 28.05 0.58 19.33
C LEU A 37 27.82 -0.53 18.31
N GLY A 38 28.51 -1.68 18.47
CA GLY A 38 28.29 -2.85 17.63
C GLY A 38 26.85 -3.37 17.73
N ILE A 39 26.34 -3.50 18.97
CA ILE A 39 24.95 -3.90 19.24
C ILE A 39 24.00 -2.86 18.64
N LEU A 40 24.19 -1.57 18.91
CA LEU A 40 23.33 -0.50 18.39
C LEU A 40 23.23 -0.53 16.85
N ARG A 41 24.36 -0.71 16.15
CA ARG A 41 24.37 -0.79 14.68
C ARG A 41 23.63 -2.02 14.17
N LYS A 42 23.81 -3.18 14.82
CA LYS A 42 23.12 -4.42 14.45
C LYS A 42 21.61 -4.28 14.67
N THR A 43 21.20 -3.78 15.83
CA THR A 43 19.78 -3.55 16.16
C THR A 43 19.15 -2.53 15.22
N HIS A 44 19.83 -1.40 14.94
CA HIS A 44 19.33 -0.40 13.99
C HIS A 44 19.15 -0.97 12.57
N SER A 45 20.11 -1.78 12.10
CA SER A 45 20.02 -2.40 10.78
C SER A 45 18.86 -3.40 10.71
N LEU A 46 18.69 -4.22 11.76
CA LEU A 46 17.59 -5.18 11.86
C LEU A 46 16.23 -4.46 11.91
N LEU A 47 16.14 -3.42 12.73
CA LEU A 47 14.95 -2.59 12.89
C LEU A 47 14.58 -1.91 11.54
N GLY A 48 15.59 -1.44 10.81
CA GLY A 48 15.42 -0.92 9.45
C GLY A 48 14.81 -1.93 8.48
N VAL A 49 15.27 -3.19 8.49
CA VAL A 49 14.73 -4.24 7.61
C VAL A 49 13.24 -4.51 7.89
N PHE A 50 12.80 -4.46 9.15
CA PHE A 50 11.41 -4.72 9.51
C PHE A 50 10.49 -3.50 9.35
N ILE A 51 10.97 -2.30 9.68
CA ILE A 51 10.16 -1.08 9.61
C ILE A 51 10.09 -0.53 8.19
N PHE A 52 11.15 -0.68 7.39
CA PHE A 52 11.20 -0.08 6.06
C PHE A 52 10.03 -0.52 5.16
N PRO A 53 9.66 -1.81 5.06
CA PRO A 53 8.48 -2.23 4.31
C PRO A 53 7.20 -1.54 4.80
N LEU A 54 7.04 -1.39 6.11
CA LEU A 54 5.86 -0.76 6.71
C LEU A 54 5.79 0.73 6.39
N VAL A 55 6.93 1.44 6.50
CA VAL A 55 7.05 2.86 6.11
C VAL A 55 6.81 3.04 4.62
N LEU A 56 7.31 2.13 3.79
CA LEU A 56 7.10 2.17 2.35
C LEU A 56 5.62 1.99 2.02
N VAL A 57 4.94 1.01 2.64
CA VAL A 57 3.50 0.81 2.46
C VAL A 57 2.70 2.02 2.95
N ALA A 58 3.01 2.55 4.13
CA ALA A 58 2.32 3.72 4.68
C ALA A 58 2.55 4.97 3.83
N GLY A 59 3.79 5.21 3.41
CA GLY A 59 4.18 6.33 2.54
C GLY A 59 3.55 6.22 1.15
N PHE A 60 3.55 5.03 0.56
CA PHE A 60 2.88 4.76 -0.72
C PHE A 60 1.36 4.94 -0.60
N THR A 61 0.75 4.49 0.50
CA THR A 61 -0.67 4.69 0.76
C THR A 61 -1.00 6.17 0.90
N GLY A 62 -0.22 6.94 1.67
CA GLY A 62 -0.40 8.39 1.82
C GLY A 62 -0.20 9.14 0.51
N PHE A 63 0.85 8.81 -0.24
CA PHE A 63 1.10 9.37 -1.57
C PHE A 63 -0.04 9.06 -2.53
N TYR A 64 -0.52 7.81 -2.54
CA TYR A 64 -1.66 7.40 -3.34
C TYR A 64 -2.93 8.15 -2.96
N LEU A 65 -3.23 8.36 -1.67
CA LEU A 65 -4.43 9.08 -1.26
C LEU A 65 -4.39 10.56 -1.68
N ASN A 66 -3.23 11.20 -1.60
CA ASN A 66 -3.05 12.62 -1.94
C ASN A 66 -2.89 12.87 -3.45
N HIS A 67 -2.31 11.90 -4.19
CA HIS A 67 -2.00 12.02 -5.62
C HIS A 67 -2.65 10.90 -6.43
N SER A 68 -3.84 10.46 -6.02
CA SER A 68 -4.54 9.33 -6.65
C SER A 68 -4.69 9.51 -8.15
N SER A 69 -5.03 10.71 -8.63
CA SER A 69 -5.14 11.01 -10.07
C SER A 69 -3.85 10.74 -10.85
N SER A 70 -2.68 10.98 -10.26
CA SER A 70 -1.38 10.74 -10.90
C SER A 70 -1.08 9.25 -11.02
N LEU A 71 -1.32 8.47 -9.95
CA LEU A 71 -1.13 7.02 -9.98
C LEU A 71 -2.14 6.30 -10.86
N PHE A 72 -3.39 6.76 -10.85
CA PHE A 72 -4.41 6.22 -11.72
C PHE A 72 -4.25 6.61 -13.17
N SER A 73 -3.60 7.71 -13.53
CA SER A 73 -3.30 7.97 -14.94
C SER A 73 -2.44 6.87 -15.57
N PHE A 74 -1.61 6.19 -14.77
CA PHE A 74 -0.78 5.06 -15.20
C PHE A 74 -1.49 3.70 -15.06
N LEU A 75 -2.32 3.52 -14.02
CA LEU A 75 -3.00 2.25 -13.72
C LEU A 75 -4.46 2.17 -14.17
N ALA A 76 -5.04 3.26 -14.68
CA ALA A 76 -6.41 3.27 -15.15
C ALA A 76 -6.50 2.34 -16.34
N SER A 77 -7.06 1.15 -16.09
CA SER A 77 -7.77 0.39 -17.11
C SER A 77 -8.64 1.38 -17.88
N GLN A 78 -8.52 1.38 -19.21
CA GLN A 78 -9.34 2.24 -20.07
C GLN A 78 -10.77 2.23 -19.53
N GLU A 79 -11.29 3.41 -19.16
CA GLU A 79 -12.66 3.49 -18.68
C GLU A 79 -13.55 2.95 -19.78
N TYR A 80 -14.33 1.92 -19.45
CA TYR A 80 -15.26 1.34 -20.40
C TYR A 80 -16.17 2.45 -20.91
N ASP A 81 -16.19 2.62 -22.23
CA ASP A 81 -16.95 3.67 -22.87
C ASP A 81 -18.45 3.36 -22.74
N GLU A 82 -19.13 4.02 -21.81
CA GLU A 82 -20.57 3.86 -21.59
C GLU A 82 -21.40 4.56 -22.71
N SER A 83 -20.77 5.21 -23.69
CA SER A 83 -21.43 5.78 -24.88
C SER A 83 -22.02 4.68 -25.77
N GLN A 84 -21.43 3.49 -25.80
CA GLN A 84 -21.93 2.36 -26.61
C GLN A 84 -23.32 1.87 -26.19
N PHE A 85 -23.75 2.18 -24.96
CA PHE A 85 -25.11 1.88 -24.51
C PHE A 85 -26.18 2.77 -25.17
N VAL A 86 -25.81 3.86 -25.84
CA VAL A 86 -26.75 4.66 -26.64
C VAL A 86 -27.15 3.92 -27.92
N THR A 87 -26.22 3.18 -28.51
CA THR A 87 -26.40 2.49 -29.81
C THR A 87 -26.64 0.99 -29.65
N TRP A 88 -26.90 0.51 -28.44
CA TRP A 88 -27.08 -0.92 -28.17
C TRP A 88 -28.39 -1.43 -28.80
N SER A 89 -28.33 -2.53 -29.53
CA SER A 89 -29.48 -3.08 -30.28
C SER A 89 -30.52 -3.76 -29.40
N ASP A 90 -30.09 -4.44 -28.33
CA ASP A 90 -30.95 -5.30 -27.51
C ASP A 90 -31.50 -4.55 -26.29
N VAL A 91 -32.28 -3.51 -26.57
CA VAL A 91 -32.90 -2.64 -25.55
C VAL A 91 -34.06 -3.39 -24.89
N VAL A 92 -33.96 -3.61 -23.58
CA VAL A 92 -35.05 -4.21 -22.78
C VAL A 92 -35.55 -3.19 -21.74
N PRO A 93 -36.65 -2.46 -22.04
CA PRO A 93 -37.21 -1.50 -21.10
C PRO A 93 -37.55 -2.17 -19.78
N THR A 94 -37.11 -1.55 -18.69
CA THR A 94 -37.23 -2.10 -17.34
C THR A 94 -38.32 -1.36 -16.56
N THR A 95 -39.04 -2.10 -15.72
CA THR A 95 -40.01 -1.59 -14.76
C THR A 95 -39.48 -1.70 -13.34
N VAL A 96 -40.15 -1.05 -12.39
CA VAL A 96 -39.82 -1.21 -10.96
C VAL A 96 -39.91 -2.69 -10.54
N THR A 97 -40.94 -3.39 -10.99
CA THR A 97 -41.18 -4.81 -10.68
C THR A 97 -40.05 -5.69 -11.22
N SER A 98 -39.62 -5.48 -12.46
CA SER A 98 -38.53 -6.27 -13.05
C SER A 98 -37.18 -5.96 -12.39
N ALA A 99 -36.91 -4.71 -12.01
CA ALA A 99 -35.71 -4.36 -11.26
C ALA A 99 -35.68 -5.00 -9.86
N SER A 100 -36.81 -5.02 -9.16
CA SER A 100 -36.95 -5.72 -7.87
C SER A 100 -36.78 -7.22 -8.01
N ALA A 101 -37.35 -7.83 -9.05
CA ALA A 101 -37.20 -9.26 -9.32
C ALA A 101 -35.73 -9.62 -9.61
N LEU A 102 -35.05 -8.81 -10.42
CA LEU A 102 -33.62 -8.97 -10.70
C LEU A 102 -32.77 -8.86 -9.43
N ALA A 103 -33.07 -7.91 -8.54
CA ALA A 103 -32.39 -7.81 -7.25
C ALA A 103 -32.55 -9.08 -6.41
N ASN A 104 -33.75 -9.66 -6.37
CA ASN A 104 -34.00 -10.93 -5.68
C ASN A 104 -33.30 -12.13 -6.35
N THR A 105 -33.01 -12.08 -7.65
CA THR A 105 -32.19 -13.10 -8.31
C THR A 105 -30.71 -12.99 -7.89
N ILE A 106 -30.18 -11.76 -7.80
CA ILE A 106 -28.78 -11.52 -7.44
C ILE A 106 -28.54 -11.78 -5.94
N TRP A 107 -29.47 -11.34 -5.09
CA TRP A 107 -29.39 -11.45 -3.64
C TRP A 107 -30.67 -12.08 -3.05
N PRO A 108 -30.88 -13.41 -3.20
CA PRO A 108 -32.14 -14.06 -2.87
C PRO A 108 -32.49 -14.07 -1.37
N LYS A 109 -31.54 -13.75 -0.49
CA LYS A 109 -31.73 -13.74 0.97
C LYS A 109 -31.75 -12.34 1.58
N SER A 110 -31.66 -11.31 0.74
CA SER A 110 -31.34 -9.96 1.20
C SER A 110 -32.53 -9.06 0.97
N GLU A 111 -33.00 -8.43 2.05
CA GLU A 111 -34.17 -7.58 1.99
C GLU A 111 -33.85 -6.27 1.26
N ILE A 112 -34.76 -5.85 0.36
CA ILE A 112 -34.67 -4.56 -0.30
C ILE A 112 -34.92 -3.48 0.74
N THR A 113 -33.86 -2.74 1.07
CA THR A 113 -33.89 -1.67 2.07
C THR A 113 -34.49 -0.40 1.47
N ARG A 114 -34.22 -0.15 0.19
CA ARG A 114 -34.73 1.03 -0.51
C ARG A 114 -34.86 0.79 -2.01
N LEU A 115 -35.94 1.29 -2.59
CA LEU A 115 -36.15 1.30 -4.04
C LEU A 115 -36.60 2.68 -4.50
N PHE A 116 -35.87 3.30 -5.44
CA PHE A 116 -36.16 4.66 -5.90
C PHE A 116 -35.65 4.92 -7.33
N ARG A 117 -36.00 6.08 -7.89
CA ARG A 117 -35.59 6.53 -9.23
C ARG A 117 -34.57 7.63 -9.10
N LYS A 118 -33.50 7.54 -9.89
CA LYS A 118 -32.46 8.57 -10.01
C LYS A 118 -31.71 8.38 -11.31
N ASP A 119 -31.17 9.47 -11.84
CA ASP A 119 -30.28 9.37 -13.00
C ASP A 119 -28.91 8.82 -12.58
N TYR A 120 -28.42 7.87 -13.36
CA TYR A 120 -27.08 7.30 -13.21
C TYR A 120 -26.37 7.38 -14.55
N HIS A 121 -25.21 8.06 -14.59
CA HIS A 121 -24.48 8.32 -15.84
C HIS A 121 -25.34 8.94 -16.93
N ASN A 122 -26.14 9.95 -16.55
CA ASN A 122 -27.09 10.66 -17.42
C ASN A 122 -28.19 9.76 -18.01
N ARG A 123 -28.49 8.63 -17.36
CA ARG A 123 -29.56 7.71 -17.79
C ARG A 123 -30.59 7.51 -16.67
N PRO A 124 -31.89 7.61 -16.96
CA PRO A 124 -32.92 7.39 -15.97
C PRO A 124 -32.87 5.94 -15.49
N SER A 125 -32.66 5.73 -14.18
CA SER A 125 -32.38 4.41 -13.62
C SER A 125 -33.23 4.11 -12.38
N TYR A 126 -33.46 2.83 -12.12
CA TYR A 126 -33.95 2.34 -10.83
C TYR A 126 -32.76 1.94 -9.95
N PHE A 127 -32.83 2.36 -8.70
CA PHE A 127 -31.89 1.97 -7.66
C PHE A 127 -32.59 1.03 -6.71
N VAL A 128 -31.97 -0.13 -6.45
CA VAL A 128 -32.40 -1.11 -5.47
C VAL A 128 -31.25 -1.32 -4.50
N GLU A 129 -31.41 -0.82 -3.29
CA GLU A 129 -30.41 -0.92 -2.21
C GLU A 129 -30.76 -2.09 -1.30
N THR A 130 -29.76 -2.90 -0.98
CA THR A 130 -29.80 -4.02 -0.03
C THR A 130 -28.61 -3.92 0.93
N PRO A 131 -28.58 -4.71 2.02
CA PRO A 131 -27.40 -4.78 2.90
C PRO A 131 -26.13 -5.26 2.17
N ASP A 132 -26.27 -6.07 1.13
CA ASP A 132 -25.15 -6.65 0.39
C ASP A 132 -24.65 -5.76 -0.75
N GLY A 133 -25.44 -4.78 -1.19
CA GLY A 133 -25.04 -3.89 -2.27
C GLY A 133 -26.14 -3.01 -2.84
N THR A 134 -25.87 -2.45 -4.02
CA THR A 134 -26.80 -1.62 -4.76
C THR A 134 -26.88 -2.10 -6.19
N LEU A 135 -28.07 -2.47 -6.63
CA LEU A 135 -28.38 -2.72 -8.03
C LEU A 135 -28.89 -1.42 -8.66
N ILE A 136 -28.35 -1.08 -9.82
CA ILE A 136 -28.77 0.09 -10.60
C ILE A 136 -29.15 -0.41 -11.98
N VAL A 137 -30.42 -0.27 -12.38
CA VAL A 137 -30.90 -0.74 -13.67
C VAL A 137 -31.35 0.44 -14.52
N SER A 138 -30.78 0.55 -15.73
CA SER A 138 -31.18 1.55 -16.72
C SER A 138 -32.61 1.27 -17.20
N ARG A 139 -33.48 2.27 -17.10
CA ARG A 139 -34.91 2.12 -17.41
C ARG A 139 -35.17 1.82 -18.88
N GLU A 140 -34.39 2.46 -19.75
CA GLU A 140 -34.58 2.38 -21.19
C GLU A 140 -33.96 1.10 -21.74
N THR A 141 -32.72 0.81 -21.34
CA THR A 141 -31.90 -0.21 -21.99
C THR A 141 -31.89 -1.56 -21.29
N GLY A 142 -32.23 -1.64 -19.99
CA GLY A 142 -32.17 -2.88 -19.21
C GLY A 142 -30.77 -3.26 -18.70
N HIS A 143 -29.71 -2.65 -19.23
CA HIS A 143 -28.36 -2.72 -18.66
C HIS A 143 -28.39 -2.41 -17.17
N TYR A 144 -27.59 -3.15 -16.42
CA TYR A 144 -27.55 -2.98 -14.98
C TYR A 144 -26.14 -3.01 -14.43
N PHE A 145 -25.99 -2.35 -13.29
CA PHE A 145 -24.77 -2.25 -12.54
C PHE A 145 -25.00 -2.85 -11.17
N VAL A 146 -24.11 -3.73 -10.75
CA VAL A 146 -24.10 -4.29 -9.40
C VAL A 146 -22.93 -3.68 -8.66
N LYS A 147 -23.23 -2.91 -7.62
CA LYS A 147 -22.23 -2.31 -6.74
C LYS A 147 -22.19 -3.04 -5.42
N THR A 148 -21.03 -3.59 -5.08
CA THR A 148 -20.79 -4.31 -3.83
C THR A 148 -19.48 -3.84 -3.24
N GLY A 149 -19.50 -3.30 -2.02
CA GLY A 149 -18.31 -2.78 -1.33
C GLY A 149 -17.45 -1.85 -2.20
N PHE A 150 -16.35 -2.39 -2.74
CA PHE A 150 -15.37 -1.66 -3.57
C PHE A 150 -15.41 -2.04 -5.06
N THR A 151 -16.44 -2.73 -5.52
CA THR A 151 -16.57 -3.15 -6.92
C THR A 151 -17.86 -2.65 -7.57
N ARG A 152 -17.78 -2.36 -8.87
CA ARG A 152 -18.93 -2.23 -9.76
C ARG A 152 -18.77 -3.21 -10.91
N THR A 153 -19.69 -4.15 -11.05
CA THR A 153 -19.84 -4.95 -12.26
C THR A 153 -20.96 -4.38 -13.11
N THR A 154 -20.80 -4.43 -14.42
CA THR A 154 -21.75 -3.93 -15.42
C THR A 154 -22.17 -5.12 -16.27
N TYR A 155 -23.47 -5.26 -16.47
CA TYR A 155 -24.06 -6.37 -17.20
C TYR A 155 -24.94 -5.87 -18.34
N ALA A 156 -24.97 -6.64 -19.41
CA ALA A 156 -25.96 -6.55 -20.47
C ALA A 156 -27.35 -6.96 -19.93
N PRO A 157 -28.44 -6.62 -20.64
CA PRO A 157 -29.80 -6.96 -20.21
C PRO A 157 -30.06 -8.47 -20.10
N ASP A 158 -29.32 -9.28 -20.85
CA ASP A 158 -29.34 -10.74 -20.82
C ASP A 158 -28.52 -11.35 -19.66
N GLY A 159 -27.77 -10.52 -18.95
CA GLY A 159 -26.91 -10.90 -17.83
C GLY A 159 -25.46 -11.20 -18.19
N GLU A 160 -25.02 -10.96 -19.44
CA GLU A 160 -23.60 -11.06 -19.78
C GLU A 160 -22.77 -10.01 -19.03
N LEU A 161 -21.63 -10.41 -18.45
CA LEU A 161 -20.71 -9.49 -17.78
C LEU A 161 -19.93 -8.68 -18.82
N ILE A 162 -20.27 -7.40 -18.94
CA ILE A 162 -19.62 -6.47 -19.85
C ILE A 162 -18.32 -5.93 -19.26
N ASN A 163 -18.34 -5.52 -17.99
CA ASN A 163 -17.20 -4.85 -17.35
C ASN A 163 -17.18 -5.03 -15.83
N LYS A 164 -15.99 -4.98 -15.24
CA LYS A 164 -15.76 -4.93 -13.80
C LYS A 164 -14.76 -3.82 -13.46
N LYS A 165 -15.21 -2.85 -12.66
CA LYS A 165 -14.39 -1.76 -12.10
C LYS A 165 -14.15 -1.99 -10.62
N PHE A 166 -12.89 -1.91 -10.20
CA PHE A 166 -12.49 -1.94 -8.79
C PHE A 166 -12.16 -0.52 -8.32
N TYR A 167 -12.83 -0.05 -7.27
CA TYR A 167 -12.66 1.27 -6.68
C TYR A 167 -11.56 1.26 -5.63
N TRP A 168 -10.31 1.22 -6.07
CA TRP A 168 -9.15 1.28 -5.20
C TRP A 168 -9.19 2.47 -4.24
N GLY A 169 -9.62 3.65 -4.71
CA GLY A 169 -9.75 4.84 -3.87
C GLY A 169 -10.70 4.63 -2.68
N ALA A 170 -11.83 3.93 -2.89
CA ALA A 170 -12.78 3.62 -1.83
C ALA A 170 -12.22 2.57 -0.85
N LEU A 171 -11.50 1.55 -1.36
CA LEU A 171 -10.82 0.56 -0.52
C LEU A 171 -9.79 1.23 0.39
N PHE A 172 -8.86 2.00 -0.19
CA PHE A 172 -7.81 2.66 0.59
C PHE A 172 -8.38 3.72 1.53
N LYS A 173 -9.42 4.45 1.13
CA LYS A 173 -10.14 5.35 2.03
C LYS A 173 -10.76 4.57 3.20
N SER A 174 -11.38 3.42 2.94
CA SER A 174 -11.93 2.58 4.01
C SER A 174 -10.83 2.09 4.96
N LEU A 175 -9.71 1.61 4.43
CA LEU A 175 -8.54 1.19 5.22
C LEU A 175 -7.93 2.35 6.01
N HIS A 176 -7.98 3.57 5.48
CA HIS A 176 -7.46 4.75 6.16
C HIS A 176 -8.40 5.27 7.25
N VAL A 177 -9.71 5.28 7.00
CA VAL A 177 -10.71 5.85 7.94
C VAL A 177 -11.08 4.88 9.05
N ARG A 178 -11.33 3.60 8.74
CA ARG A 178 -11.66 2.56 9.74
C ARG A 178 -10.43 1.81 10.24
N GLY A 179 -9.25 2.12 9.73
CA GLY A 179 -8.07 1.31 9.98
C GLY A 179 -8.19 -0.11 9.40
N TRP A 180 -7.32 -0.98 9.87
CA TRP A 180 -7.41 -2.43 9.67
C TRP A 180 -8.69 -3.00 10.33
N PRO A 181 -9.06 -4.28 10.15
CA PRO A 181 -10.38 -4.85 10.50
C PRO A 181 -10.92 -4.60 11.92
N SER A 182 -10.10 -4.07 12.83
CA SER A 182 -10.57 -3.40 14.04
C SER A 182 -9.82 -2.07 14.25
N ASP A 183 -10.56 -1.03 14.67
CA ASP A 183 -10.01 0.31 14.99
C ASP A 183 -8.84 0.21 16.00
N ARG A 184 -8.92 -0.74 16.94
CA ARG A 184 -7.89 -0.99 17.95
C ARG A 184 -6.59 -1.53 17.36
N PHE A 185 -6.67 -2.42 16.38
CA PHE A 185 -5.49 -3.01 15.75
C PHE A 185 -4.77 -2.00 14.85
N GLY A 186 -5.52 -1.19 14.11
CA GLY A 186 -4.95 -0.07 13.34
C GLY A 186 -4.23 0.93 14.23
N THR A 187 -4.86 1.34 15.34
CA THR A 187 -4.26 2.26 16.32
C THR A 187 -2.97 1.67 16.91
N LEU A 188 -3.01 0.42 17.38
CA LEU A 188 -1.84 -0.25 17.95
C LEU A 188 -0.68 -0.34 16.95
N LEU A 189 -0.94 -0.66 15.69
CA LEU A 189 0.10 -0.68 14.66
C LEU A 189 0.65 0.71 14.37
N GLY A 190 -0.22 1.73 14.35
CA GLY A 190 0.20 3.13 14.23
C GLY A 190 1.14 3.55 15.36
N ASP A 191 0.81 3.19 16.60
CA ASP A 191 1.63 3.48 17.78
C ASP A 191 2.97 2.74 17.74
N ILE A 192 2.95 1.43 17.44
CA ILE A 192 4.17 0.63 17.29
C ILE A 192 5.05 1.22 16.20
N THR A 193 4.48 1.58 15.04
CA THR A 193 5.22 2.18 13.92
C THR A 193 5.84 3.51 14.30
N SER A 194 5.08 4.36 15.01
CA SER A 194 5.55 5.68 15.45
C SER A 194 6.70 5.56 16.44
N ILE A 195 6.58 4.68 17.44
CA ILE A 195 7.65 4.38 18.40
C ILE A 195 8.88 3.83 17.67
N ALA A 196 8.67 2.87 16.76
CA ALA A 196 9.71 2.28 15.93
C ALA A 196 10.47 3.35 15.11
N LEU A 197 9.75 4.26 14.45
CA LEU A 197 10.32 5.36 13.68
C LEU A 197 11.11 6.34 14.57
N MET A 198 10.58 6.67 15.75
CA MET A 198 11.27 7.51 16.71
C MET A 198 12.59 6.89 17.18
N LEU A 199 12.57 5.60 17.56
CA LEU A 199 13.77 4.86 17.96
C LEU A 199 14.76 4.73 16.79
N PHE A 200 14.27 4.53 15.58
CA PHE A 200 15.10 4.49 14.38
C PHE A 200 15.79 5.83 14.11
N ALA A 201 15.06 6.95 14.21
CA ALA A 201 15.62 8.29 14.04
C ALA A 201 16.69 8.61 15.09
N ILE A 202 16.42 8.33 16.37
CA ILE A 202 17.38 8.55 17.46
C ILE A 202 18.63 7.69 17.28
N SER A 203 18.47 6.39 17.03
CA SER A 203 19.61 5.49 16.82
C SER A 203 20.43 5.85 15.59
N GLY A 204 19.78 6.27 14.50
CA GLY A 204 20.43 6.80 13.30
C GLY A 204 21.26 8.06 13.59
N ALA A 205 20.69 9.00 14.35
CA ALA A 205 21.39 10.22 14.78
C ALA A 205 22.64 9.91 15.62
N ILE A 206 22.54 8.97 16.57
CA ILE A 206 23.68 8.54 17.40
C ILE A 206 24.79 7.91 16.54
N VAL A 207 24.43 6.99 15.65
CA VAL A 207 25.39 6.32 14.75
C VAL A 207 26.08 7.34 13.84
N TRP A 208 25.35 8.34 13.34
CA TRP A 208 25.87 9.42 12.50
C TRP A 208 26.77 10.41 13.27
N TRP A 209 26.43 10.73 14.51
CA TRP A 209 27.16 11.70 15.33
C TRP A 209 28.45 11.15 15.94
N THR A 210 28.45 9.88 16.34
CA THR A 210 29.60 9.20 16.98
C THR A 210 30.94 9.37 16.25
N PRO A 211 31.06 9.15 14.91
CA PRO A 211 32.33 9.34 14.21
C PRO A 211 32.79 10.80 14.19
N ARG A 212 31.88 11.78 14.27
CA ARG A 212 32.21 13.21 14.30
C ARG A 212 32.83 13.62 15.62
N ILE A 213 32.23 13.23 16.75
CA ILE A 213 32.82 13.47 18.08
C ILE A 213 34.23 12.88 18.16
N ARG A 214 34.40 11.64 17.68
CA ARG A 214 35.71 10.98 17.69
C ARG A 214 36.77 11.72 16.87
N ARG A 215 36.39 12.38 15.76
CA ARG A 215 37.31 13.21 14.97
C ARG A 215 37.67 14.51 15.71
N LEU A 216 36.70 15.13 16.40
CA LEU A 216 36.94 16.34 17.18
C LEU A 216 37.90 16.09 18.35
N ARG A 217 37.71 14.98 19.08
CA ARG A 217 38.58 14.62 20.22
C ARG A 217 39.99 14.20 19.82
N ARG A 218 40.26 13.89 18.56
CA ARG A 218 41.62 13.62 18.06
C ARG A 218 42.38 14.89 17.65
N LYS A 219 41.68 16.02 17.53
CA LYS A 219 42.24 17.31 17.13
C LYS A 219 42.47 18.25 18.32
N SER A 220 41.96 17.90 19.50
CA SER A 220 42.22 18.55 20.78
C SER A 220 43.21 17.73 21.58
#